data_AF-A0A7S2C596-F1
#
_entry.id   AF-A0A7S2C596-F1
#
_cell.length_a   1.000
_cell.length_b   1.000
_cell.length_c   1.000
_cell.angle_alpha   90.00
_cell.angle_beta   90.00
_cell.angle_gamma   90.00
#
_symmetry.space_group_name_H-M   'P 1'
#
loop_
_entity.id
_entity.type
_entity.pdbx_description
1 polymer ?
#
loop_
_entity_poly.entity_id
_entity_poly.type
_entity_poly.pdbx_seq_one_letter_code
_entity_poly.pdbx_strand_id
1 'polypeptide(L)'
;THVGEYHVGVFYAQVGPGAGKLRFGDPRGHSPPFARSFFHTPRSGDLVFFPSWLSHMATVTAPTSDLTDRQGGEEPLRVVYSFNIGPVSGPLPCHLWWSDPTGDMRFRRRSPIDPKELGL
;
A
#
# COMPACT_ATOMS: atom_id res chain seq x y z
N THR A 1 1.65 -5.19 -12.43
CA THR A 1 2.40 -6.41 -12.08
C THR A 1 3.83 -6.02 -11.76
N HIS A 2 4.55 -6.85 -11.01
CA HIS A 2 5.95 -6.63 -10.63
C HIS A 2 6.75 -7.81 -11.21
N VAL A 3 7.84 -7.55 -11.93
CA VAL A 3 8.56 -8.55 -12.72
C VAL A 3 9.81 -9.01 -11.98
N GLY A 4 9.94 -10.32 -11.79
CA GLY A 4 11.14 -10.95 -11.19
C GLY A 4 11.03 -11.21 -9.69
N GLU A 5 9.99 -10.71 -9.02
CA GLU A 5 9.78 -10.91 -7.59
C GLU A 5 8.80 -12.06 -7.30
N TYR A 6 8.71 -12.50 -6.05
CA TYR A 6 7.76 -13.52 -5.61
C TYR A 6 6.43 -12.89 -5.19
N HIS A 7 6.50 -11.83 -4.37
CA HIS A 7 5.33 -11.17 -3.78
C HIS A 7 5.51 -9.67 -3.76
N VAL A 8 4.37 -8.97 -3.71
CA VAL A 8 4.29 -7.54 -3.42
C VAL A 8 3.57 -7.39 -2.08
N GLY A 9 4.16 -6.59 -1.21
CA GLY A 9 3.58 -6.16 0.06
C GLY A 9 3.16 -4.70 -0.02
N VAL A 10 1.97 -4.40 0.48
CA VAL A 10 1.42 -3.04 0.54
C VAL A 10 0.94 -2.79 1.95
N PHE A 11 1.65 -1.91 2.68
CA PHE A 11 1.28 -1.47 4.01
C PHE A 11 0.54 -0.12 3.95
N TYR A 12 -0.66 -0.08 4.48
CA TYR A 12 -1.51 1.10 4.52
C TYR A 12 -1.30 1.85 5.84
N ALA A 13 -0.31 2.75 5.89
CA ALA A 13 -0.02 3.54 7.09
C ALA A 13 -1.21 4.43 7.49
N GLN A 14 -1.91 5.00 6.51
CA GLN A 14 -3.08 5.84 6.73
C GLN A 14 -4.06 5.72 5.55
N VAL A 15 -5.35 5.60 5.86
CA VAL A 15 -6.43 5.48 4.88
C VAL A 15 -7.62 6.33 5.30
N GLY A 16 -7.97 7.33 4.49
CA GLY A 16 -9.18 8.13 4.68
C GLY A 16 -10.45 7.52 4.09
N PRO A 17 -11.63 8.06 4.44
CA PRO A 17 -12.93 7.60 3.95
C PRO A 17 -13.05 7.59 2.42
N GLY A 18 -12.39 8.51 1.73
CA GLY A 18 -12.32 8.58 0.27
C GLY A 18 -11.20 7.75 -0.38
N ALA A 19 -10.45 6.95 0.38
CA ALA A 19 -9.30 6.23 -0.14
C ALA A 19 -9.68 5.21 -1.22
N GLY A 20 -8.94 5.25 -2.33
CA GLY A 20 -9.16 4.31 -3.43
C GLY A 20 -8.88 2.86 -3.02
N LYS A 21 -9.60 1.93 -3.64
CA LYS A 21 -9.55 0.49 -3.42
C LYS A 21 -8.39 -0.16 -4.16
N LEU A 22 -7.96 -1.33 -3.70
CA LEU A 22 -7.08 -2.20 -4.44
C LEU A 22 -7.91 -3.19 -5.27
N ARG A 23 -7.80 -3.13 -6.59
CA ARG A 23 -8.49 -4.02 -7.53
C ARG A 23 -7.50 -5.08 -8.02
N PHE A 24 -7.89 -6.35 -7.98
CA PHE A 24 -7.18 -7.48 -8.58
C PHE A 24 -7.98 -8.03 -9.77
N GLY A 25 -7.29 -8.31 -10.87
CA GLY A 25 -7.86 -9.01 -12.01
C GLY A 25 -7.73 -10.52 -11.86
N ASP A 26 -8.74 -11.27 -12.30
CA ASP A 26 -8.67 -12.73 -12.40
C ASP A 26 -7.52 -13.14 -13.34
N PRO A 27 -6.51 -13.87 -12.84
CA PRO A 27 -5.34 -14.23 -13.64
C PRO A 27 -5.63 -15.28 -14.71
N ARG A 28 -6.81 -15.92 -14.69
CA ARG A 28 -7.20 -16.96 -15.64
C ARG A 28 -7.63 -16.41 -17.01
N GLY A 29 -7.69 -15.08 -17.16
CA GLY A 29 -7.94 -14.41 -18.43
C GLY A 29 -9.34 -13.81 -18.54
N HIS A 30 -9.67 -13.37 -19.76
CA HIS A 30 -10.85 -12.56 -20.07
C HIS A 30 -12.06 -13.35 -20.61
N SER A 31 -11.91 -14.66 -20.84
CA SER A 31 -13.02 -15.52 -21.29
C SER A 31 -13.92 -15.97 -20.13
N PRO A 32 -15.24 -16.07 -20.31
CA PRO A 32 -16.12 -16.69 -19.31
C PRO A 32 -15.67 -18.12 -18.97
N PRO A 33 -15.75 -18.58 -17.70
CA PRO A 33 -16.34 -17.92 -16.53
C PRO A 33 -15.36 -17.01 -15.75
N PHE A 34 -14.22 -16.67 -16.35
CA PHE A 34 -13.17 -15.83 -15.74
C PHE A 34 -13.48 -14.34 -15.93
N ALA A 35 -12.46 -13.48 -15.97
CA ALA A 35 -12.57 -12.02 -16.08
C ALA A 35 -13.17 -11.28 -14.86
N ARG A 36 -13.28 -11.94 -13.71
CA ARG A 36 -13.77 -11.28 -12.48
C ARG A 36 -12.75 -10.28 -11.95
N SER A 37 -13.25 -9.24 -11.30
CA SER A 37 -12.41 -8.30 -10.54
C SER A 37 -12.72 -8.44 -9.05
N PHE A 38 -11.68 -8.47 -8.24
CA PHE A 38 -11.77 -8.52 -6.78
C PHE A 38 -11.34 -7.17 -6.22
N PHE A 39 -12.09 -6.65 -5.26
CA PHE A 39 -11.83 -5.34 -4.66
C PHE A 39 -11.55 -5.50 -3.17
N HIS A 40 -10.45 -4.93 -2.73
CA HIS A 40 -10.10 -4.78 -1.33
C HIS A 40 -10.18 -3.30 -0.96
N THR A 41 -11.01 -2.97 0.04
CA THR A 41 -11.06 -1.64 0.63
C THR A 41 -10.09 -1.61 1.81
N PRO A 42 -8.97 -0.89 1.69
CA PRO A 42 -7.94 -0.90 2.72
C PRO A 42 -8.40 -0.17 3.97
N ARG A 43 -7.76 -0.50 5.10
CA ARG A 43 -7.89 0.18 6.38
C ARG A 43 -6.50 0.57 6.88
N SER A 44 -6.42 1.62 7.70
CA SER A 44 -5.16 2.00 8.34
C SER A 44 -4.63 0.83 9.17
N GLY A 45 -3.35 0.49 8.96
CA GLY A 45 -2.68 -0.67 9.56
C GLY A 45 -2.75 -1.95 8.72
N ASP A 46 -3.54 -2.00 7.64
CA ASP A 46 -3.60 -3.19 6.79
C ASP A 46 -2.25 -3.44 6.10
N LEU A 47 -1.81 -4.71 6.13
CA LEU A 47 -0.69 -5.21 5.34
C LEU A 47 -1.21 -6.28 4.39
N VAL A 48 -1.18 -5.96 3.10
CA VAL A 48 -1.70 -6.85 2.05
C VAL A 48 -0.54 -7.44 1.26
N PHE A 49 -0.50 -8.76 1.18
CA PHE A 49 0.42 -9.49 0.31
C PHE A 49 -0.32 -10.13 -0.85
N PHE A 50 0.27 -10.06 -2.03
CA PHE A 50 -0.23 -10.76 -3.21
C PHE A 50 0.90 -11.18 -4.14
N PRO A 51 0.70 -12.20 -5.00
CA PRO A 51 1.71 -12.63 -5.95
C PRO A 51 2.11 -11.50 -6.92
N SER A 52 3.40 -11.37 -7.20
CA SER A 52 3.96 -10.32 -8.07
C SER A 52 3.37 -10.31 -9.49
N TRP A 53 3.05 -11.49 -10.00
CA TRP A 53 2.45 -11.71 -11.32
C TRP A 53 0.96 -11.35 -11.37
N LEU A 54 0.30 -11.10 -10.23
CA LEU A 54 -1.12 -10.78 -10.20
C LEU A 54 -1.37 -9.36 -10.72
N SER A 55 -2.22 -9.24 -11.75
CA SER A 55 -2.65 -7.95 -12.28
C SER A 55 -3.46 -7.19 -11.23
N HIS A 56 -3.06 -5.96 -10.94
CA HIS A 56 -3.69 -5.14 -9.92
C HIS A 56 -3.63 -3.65 -10.27
N MET A 57 -4.54 -2.89 -9.66
CA MET A 57 -4.65 -1.44 -9.81
C MET A 57 -5.12 -0.84 -8.49
N ALA A 58 -4.47 0.24 -8.04
CA ALA A 58 -5.01 1.10 -7.00
C ALA A 58 -5.96 2.11 -7.65
N THR A 59 -7.23 2.15 -7.27
CA THR A 59 -8.14 3.18 -7.76
C THR A 59 -7.75 4.54 -7.18
N VAL A 60 -8.18 5.61 -7.85
CA VAL A 60 -7.96 6.98 -7.37
C VAL A 60 -8.68 7.17 -6.03
N THR A 61 -8.06 7.94 -5.14
CA THR A 61 -8.74 8.53 -3.98
C THR A 61 -9.73 9.55 -4.52
N ALA A 62 -10.97 9.54 -4.02
CA ALA A 62 -11.96 10.53 -4.43
C ALA A 62 -11.42 11.94 -4.16
N PRO A 63 -11.52 12.89 -5.12
CA PRO A 63 -11.10 14.25 -4.86
C PRO A 63 -12.00 14.87 -3.79
N THR A 64 -11.40 15.67 -2.91
CA THR A 64 -12.09 16.33 -1.79
C THR A 64 -13.27 17.19 -2.25
N SER A 65 -13.26 17.66 -3.52
CA SER A 65 -14.35 18.42 -4.15
C SER A 65 -15.67 17.65 -4.30
N ASP A 66 -15.60 16.31 -4.32
CA ASP A 66 -16.77 15.45 -4.56
C ASP A 66 -17.42 14.97 -3.24
N LEU A 67 -16.80 15.29 -2.10
CA LEU A 67 -17.34 15.00 -0.77
C LEU A 67 -18.14 16.22 -0.30
N THR A 68 -19.41 16.27 -0.71
CA THR A 68 -20.32 17.42 -0.52
C THR A 68 -20.71 17.75 0.93
N ASP A 69 -20.13 17.10 1.94
CA ASP A 69 -20.59 17.33 3.31
C ASP A 69 -19.57 16.90 4.37
N ARG A 70 -18.49 17.67 4.62
CA ARG A 70 -17.74 17.58 5.88
C ARG A 70 -17.23 18.92 6.38
N GLN A 71 -17.73 19.29 7.55
CA GLN A 71 -17.20 20.31 8.44
C GLN A 71 -15.70 20.10 8.73
N GLY A 72 -14.86 21.04 8.31
CA GLY A 72 -13.73 21.54 9.10
C GLY A 72 -12.53 20.64 9.42
N GLY A 73 -12.32 19.48 8.78
CA GLY A 73 -11.11 18.66 8.97
C GLY A 73 -10.52 18.17 7.66
N GLU A 74 -9.20 18.29 7.47
CA GLU A 74 -8.50 17.66 6.35
C GLU A 74 -8.73 16.14 6.40
N GLU A 75 -9.33 15.56 5.35
CA GLU A 75 -9.49 14.11 5.30
C GLU A 75 -8.13 13.42 5.22
N PRO A 76 -7.92 12.32 5.96
CA PRO A 76 -6.63 11.66 5.96
C PRO A 76 -6.27 11.16 4.56
N LEU A 77 -5.17 11.68 4.00
CA LEU A 77 -4.59 11.21 2.75
C LEU A 77 -4.33 9.70 2.82
N ARG A 78 -4.40 9.02 1.67
CA ARG A 78 -3.99 7.62 1.54
C ARG A 78 -2.47 7.53 1.50
N VAL A 79 -1.86 7.16 2.63
CA VAL A 79 -0.41 6.98 2.77
C VAL A 79 -0.09 5.48 2.78
N VAL A 80 0.77 5.06 1.86
CA VAL A 80 1.05 3.65 1.60
C VAL A 80 2.56 3.43 1.47
N TYR A 81 3.04 2.33 2.04
CA TYR A 81 4.39 1.82 1.84
C TYR A 81 4.33 0.49 1.09
N SER A 82 4.81 0.49 -0.15
CA SER A 82 4.84 -0.71 -1.00
C SER A 82 6.26 -1.23 -1.14
N PHE A 83 6.43 -2.55 -1.07
CA PHE A 83 7.72 -3.22 -1.20
C PHE A 83 7.57 -4.56 -1.91
N ASN A 84 8.64 -5.01 -2.57
CA ASN A 84 8.65 -6.29 -3.27
C ASN A 84 9.52 -7.29 -2.50
N ILE A 85 9.09 -8.56 -2.49
CA ILE A 85 9.82 -9.69 -1.92
C ILE A 85 10.21 -10.60 -3.06
N GLY A 86 11.50 -10.82 -3.27
CA GLY A 86 12.03 -11.59 -4.38
C GLY A 86 13.37 -12.23 -4.06
N PRO A 87 14.05 -12.78 -5.07
CA PRO A 87 15.31 -13.49 -4.88
C PRO A 87 16.41 -12.52 -4.41
N VAL A 88 17.30 -12.99 -3.53
CA VAL A 88 18.43 -12.19 -3.02
C VAL A 88 19.63 -12.14 -3.98
N SER A 89 19.55 -12.90 -5.08
CA SER A 89 20.56 -13.01 -6.12
C SER A 89 19.89 -13.19 -7.48
N GLY A 90 20.62 -12.91 -8.57
CA GLY A 90 20.10 -13.00 -9.93
C GLY A 90 19.99 -11.64 -10.62
N PRO A 91 19.29 -11.55 -11.77
CA PRO A 91 19.27 -10.35 -12.59
C PRO A 91 18.48 -9.17 -11.99
N LEU A 92 17.54 -9.46 -11.09
CA LEU A 92 16.73 -8.47 -10.36
C LEU A 92 16.73 -8.83 -8.86
N PRO A 93 17.85 -8.63 -8.15
CA PRO A 93 17.96 -9.00 -6.74
C PRO A 93 17.12 -8.04 -5.88
N CYS A 94 16.35 -8.59 -4.96
CA CYS A 94 15.70 -7.82 -3.90
C CYS A 94 16.65 -7.60 -2.73
N HIS A 95 16.48 -6.48 -2.03
CA HIS A 95 17.19 -6.24 -0.78
C HIS A 95 16.86 -7.34 0.23
N LEU A 96 17.90 -7.92 0.83
CA LEU A 96 17.74 -8.80 1.97
C LEU A 96 17.36 -7.96 3.19
N TRP A 97 16.06 -7.95 3.49
CA TRP A 97 15.56 -7.41 4.75
C TRP A 97 15.69 -8.50 5.81
N TRP A 98 16.59 -8.29 6.75
CA TRP A 98 16.61 -9.06 7.99
C TRP A 98 15.93 -8.20 9.04
N SER A 99 14.97 -8.79 9.77
CA SER A 99 14.48 -8.16 10.99
C SER A 99 15.61 -8.29 11.99
N ASP A 100 16.44 -7.25 12.09
CA ASP A 100 17.32 -7.09 13.24
C ASP A 100 16.55 -6.32 14.31
N PRO A 101 15.93 -6.97 15.30
CA PRO A 101 15.35 -6.25 16.42
C PRO A 101 16.42 -5.52 17.26
N THR A 102 17.71 -5.83 17.06
CA THR A 102 18.86 -5.15 17.67
C THR A 102 19.59 -4.21 16.72
N GLY A 103 19.15 -4.16 15.46
CA GLY A 103 19.78 -3.37 14.43
C GLY A 103 19.46 -1.95 14.77
N ASP A 104 20.51 -1.17 14.99
CA ASP A 104 20.44 0.28 15.07
C ASP A 104 19.95 0.79 13.70
N MET A 105 18.66 0.59 13.42
CA MET A 105 17.93 1.26 12.37
C MET A 105 17.90 2.69 12.85
N ARG A 106 18.97 3.43 12.53
CA ARG A 106 19.18 4.85 12.81
C ARG A 106 18.16 5.67 12.03
N PHE A 107 16.88 5.43 12.27
CA PHE A 107 15.79 6.32 11.94
C PHE A 107 15.99 7.56 12.81
N ARG A 108 16.89 8.43 12.35
CA ARG A 108 17.03 9.75 12.91
C ARG A 108 15.98 10.61 12.24
N ARG A 109 14.91 10.88 12.98
CA ARG A 109 13.90 11.87 12.59
C ARG A 109 14.64 13.18 12.30
N ARG A 110 14.42 13.77 11.12
CA ARG A 110 15.08 15.05 10.74
C ARG A 110 14.60 16.23 11.58
N SER A 111 13.47 16.08 12.28
CA SER A 111 12.88 17.10 13.13
C SER A 111 12.38 16.51 14.46
N PRO A 112 12.40 17.28 15.57
CA PRO A 112 11.73 16.91 16.82
C PRO A 112 10.25 16.59 16.60
N ILE A 113 9.65 15.78 17.48
CA ILE A 113 8.20 15.69 17.60
C ILE A 113 7.73 17.01 18.19
N ASP A 114 6.88 17.76 17.47
CA ASP A 114 6.09 18.82 18.10
C ASP A 114 4.82 18.19 18.67
N PRO A 115 4.66 18.11 20.00
CA PRO A 115 3.45 17.58 20.62
C PRO A 115 2.21 18.38 20.23
N LYS A 116 2.37 19.69 19.99
CA LYS A 116 1.27 20.59 19.64
C LYS A 116 0.72 20.32 18.25
N GLU A 117 1.57 19.93 17.29
CA GLU A 117 1.14 19.51 15.95
C GLU A 117 0.40 18.17 15.96
N LEU A 118 0.65 17.33 16.98
CA LEU A 118 0.02 16.02 17.14
C LEU A 118 -1.24 16.04 18.02
N GLY A 119 -1.59 17.17 18.62
CA GLY A 119 -2.72 17.27 19.55
C GLY A 119 -2.53 16.45 20.83
N LEU A 120 -1.27 16.24 21.26
CA LEU A 120 -0.88 15.53 22.48
C LEU A 120 -0.39 16.48 23.57
#